data_AF-A0A084AIV4-F1
#
_entry.id   AF-A0A084AIV4-F1
#
_cell.length_a   1.000
_cell.length_b   1.000
_cell.length_c   1.000
_cell.angle_alpha   90.00
_cell.angle_beta   90.00
_cell.angle_gamma   90.00
#
_symmetry.space_group_name_H-M   'P 1'
#
loop_
_entity.id
_entity.type
_entity.pdbx_description
1 polymer ?
#
loop_
_entity_poly.entity_id
_entity_poly.type
_entity_poly.pdbx_seq_one_letter_code
_entity_poly.pdbx_strand_id
1 'polypeptide(L)'
;MVRHYNFGIEIEAVAKPYGGGESFTNVDWYRQLAQKLRNRGISAVHDDNSKYSKHPEYYGGKWFVTRDGSLKRPRPFVCMEVVSPKLDTTLHITRILSDFWEAMRVHFNPQKDSSCGGHVHVTPVSLNNKFSFRSLKKIAFAAVVYEDFVASMLPAARRENQYCVMNSRSVDSGLRETLLYGKTTASLLQVAADIKSKTTETDLYFYMQGNRYVLWNFQNIFPNPRTGRCTGTVEFRGGNQFLNSKGTLAWVAFVLGFITLALQEDLLHKFSNYTSPTDPGYEAALEEWWKRLRRAAKKSRMRRYLPEDYRKMQTR
;
A
#
# COMPACT_ATOMS: atom_id res chain seq x y z
N MET A 1 -20.50 -5.39 14.39
CA MET A 1 -19.15 -5.79 14.81
C MET A 1 -18.10 -4.94 14.09
N VAL A 2 -17.14 -4.37 14.84
CA VAL A 2 -15.99 -3.62 14.31
C VAL A 2 -14.97 -4.62 13.78
N ARG A 3 -14.35 -4.34 12.64
CA ARG A 3 -13.26 -5.13 12.05
C ARG A 3 -11.92 -4.50 12.43
N HIS A 4 -11.00 -5.34 12.90
CA HIS A 4 -9.65 -4.93 13.24
C HIS A 4 -8.64 -5.52 12.26
N TYR A 5 -7.65 -4.71 11.91
CA TYR A 5 -6.57 -5.06 11.00
C TYR A 5 -5.24 -4.71 11.66
N ASN A 6 -4.22 -5.53 11.41
CA ASN A 6 -2.86 -5.04 11.53
C ASN A 6 -2.47 -4.38 10.20
N PHE A 7 -1.63 -3.37 10.27
CA PHE A 7 -1.06 -2.75 9.09
C PHE A 7 0.35 -2.23 9.34
N GLY A 8 1.13 -2.12 8.28
CA GLY A 8 2.40 -1.40 8.25
C GLY A 8 2.39 -0.40 7.09
N ILE A 9 3.18 0.65 7.20
CA ILE A 9 3.36 1.62 6.12
C ILE A 9 4.83 1.75 5.75
N GLU A 10 5.10 1.93 4.46
CA GLU A 10 6.41 2.29 3.95
C GLU A 10 6.27 3.70 3.32
N ILE A 11 7.14 4.61 3.74
CA ILE A 11 7.13 6.02 3.36
C ILE A 11 8.38 6.29 2.54
N GLU A 12 8.25 6.39 1.22
CA GLU A 12 9.30 6.92 0.37
C GLU A 12 9.31 8.44 0.51
N ALA A 13 10.46 9.01 0.87
CA ALA A 13 10.59 10.44 1.10
C ALA A 13 11.87 11.01 0.48
N VAL A 14 11.69 12.09 -0.28
CA VAL A 14 12.73 13.06 -0.58
C VAL A 14 12.55 14.21 0.40
N ALA A 15 13.57 14.52 1.19
CA ALA A 15 13.48 15.53 2.23
C ALA A 15 14.69 16.46 2.22
N LYS A 16 14.46 17.76 2.41
CA LYS A 16 15.53 18.76 2.55
C LYS A 16 15.80 18.98 4.04
N PRO A 17 17.00 18.71 4.56
CA PRO A 17 17.31 18.92 5.97
C PRO A 17 17.40 20.41 6.33
N TYR A 18 17.04 20.77 7.56
CA TYR A 18 17.21 22.12 8.14
C TYR A 18 18.62 22.28 8.75
N GLY A 19 19.67 22.14 7.95
CA GLY A 19 21.07 22.27 8.39
C GLY A 19 21.93 21.05 8.03
N GLY A 20 23.11 20.93 8.63
CA GLY A 20 24.03 19.78 8.46
C GLY A 20 24.78 19.67 7.11
N GLY A 21 24.52 20.57 6.16
CA GLY A 21 25.37 20.85 4.99
C GLY A 21 25.83 19.64 4.18
N GLU A 22 26.97 19.78 3.49
CA GLU A 22 27.64 18.71 2.75
C GLU A 22 28.39 17.70 3.65
N SER A 23 28.50 17.99 4.95
CA SER A 23 29.27 17.18 5.90
C SER A 23 28.52 15.93 6.37
N PHE A 24 27.19 15.89 6.30
CA PHE A 24 26.39 14.73 6.70
C PHE A 24 26.17 13.78 5.51
N THR A 25 26.41 12.50 5.75
CA THR A 25 25.99 11.43 4.83
C THR A 25 24.49 11.15 4.98
N ASN A 26 23.90 10.41 4.04
CA ASN A 26 22.51 9.96 4.18
C ASN A 26 22.32 9.11 5.46
N VAL A 27 23.31 8.28 5.81
CA VAL A 27 23.26 7.44 7.02
C VAL A 27 23.21 8.32 8.28
N ASP A 28 23.98 9.42 8.32
CA ASP A 28 23.92 10.37 9.43
C ASP A 28 22.53 11.01 9.54
N TRP A 29 21.91 11.33 8.42
CA TRP A 29 20.53 11.82 8.40
C TRP A 29 19.50 10.77 8.86
N TYR A 30 19.68 9.51 8.47
CA TYR A 30 18.82 8.42 8.96
C TYR A 30 18.96 8.25 10.47
N ARG A 31 20.20 8.30 10.98
CA ARG A 31 20.52 8.29 12.41
C ARG A 31 19.82 9.42 13.15
N GLN A 32 19.85 10.63 12.59
CA GLN A 32 19.20 11.80 13.17
C GLN A 32 17.69 11.61 13.26
N LEU A 33 17.02 11.14 12.19
CA LEU A 33 15.58 10.87 12.24
C LEU A 33 15.24 9.81 13.30
N ALA A 34 15.97 8.69 13.32
CA ALA A 34 15.76 7.64 14.30
C ALA A 34 15.98 8.14 15.75
N GLN A 35 16.99 9.00 15.98
CA GLN A 35 17.21 9.61 17.29
C GLN A 35 16.06 10.54 17.69
N LYS A 36 15.49 11.32 16.76
CA LYS A 36 14.34 12.20 17.07
C LYS A 36 13.08 11.43 17.39
N LEU A 37 12.85 10.29 16.74
CA LEU A 37 11.79 9.36 17.12
C LEU A 37 12.03 8.83 18.55
N ARG A 38 13.24 8.38 18.87
CA ARG A 38 13.59 7.90 20.23
C ARG A 38 13.42 8.98 21.30
N ASN A 39 13.80 10.23 21.02
CA ASN A 39 13.59 11.35 21.94
C ASN A 39 12.11 11.62 22.26
N ARG A 40 11.19 11.11 21.44
CA ARG A 40 9.74 11.17 21.65
C ARG A 40 9.16 9.87 22.22
N GLY A 41 10.01 8.95 22.70
CA GLY A 41 9.59 7.65 23.22
C GLY A 41 9.17 6.65 22.13
N ILE A 42 9.48 6.92 20.86
CA ILE A 42 9.16 6.03 19.74
C ILE A 42 10.38 5.16 19.43
N SER A 43 10.21 3.84 19.54
CA SER A 43 11.27 2.89 19.17
C SER A 43 11.59 3.01 17.68
N ALA A 44 12.84 3.32 17.36
CA ALA A 44 13.31 3.54 16.00
C ALA A 44 14.77 3.14 15.83
N VAL A 45 15.08 2.54 14.67
CA VAL A 45 16.43 2.21 14.22
C VAL A 45 16.67 2.75 12.81
N HIS A 46 17.92 2.78 12.40
CA HIS A 46 18.34 3.23 11.07
C HIS A 46 19.22 2.17 10.45
N ASP A 47 19.30 2.18 9.13
CA ASP A 47 20.23 1.37 8.37
C ASP A 47 21.62 2.02 8.41
N ASP A 48 22.61 1.26 8.88
CA ASP A 48 24.02 1.66 8.87
C ASP A 48 24.70 1.34 7.52
N ASN A 49 24.00 0.63 6.61
CA ASN A 49 24.58 0.14 5.37
C ASN A 49 24.17 1.00 4.17
N SER A 50 25.13 1.25 3.26
CA SER A 50 24.88 2.05 2.04
C SER A 50 24.19 1.24 0.93
N LYS A 51 24.12 -0.09 1.08
CA LYS A 51 23.50 -1.03 0.14
C LYS A 51 22.11 -1.45 0.62
N TYR A 52 21.11 -1.36 -0.27
CA TYR A 52 19.74 -1.79 -0.02
C TYR A 52 19.70 -3.24 0.48
N SER A 53 19.13 -3.43 1.66
CA SER A 53 18.97 -4.74 2.29
C SER A 53 17.55 -4.86 2.85
N LYS A 54 16.94 -6.04 2.68
CA LYS A 54 15.64 -6.32 3.31
C LYS A 54 15.87 -6.66 4.77
N HIS A 55 15.13 -6.00 5.66
CA HIS A 55 15.22 -6.24 7.10
C HIS A 55 13.89 -6.67 7.73
N PRO A 56 13.43 -7.92 7.49
CA PRO A 56 12.16 -8.40 8.03
C PRO A 56 12.08 -8.37 9.57
N GLU A 57 13.22 -8.43 10.26
CA GLU A 57 13.31 -8.33 11.72
C GLU A 57 12.86 -6.97 12.27
N TYR A 58 12.85 -5.91 11.46
CA TYR A 58 12.50 -4.57 11.94
C TYR A 58 10.99 -4.29 11.94
N TYR A 59 10.18 -5.13 11.28
CA TYR A 59 8.71 -5.09 11.42
C TYR A 59 8.24 -5.49 12.84
N GLY A 60 9.14 -6.00 13.69
CA GLY A 60 8.87 -6.52 15.04
C GLY A 60 8.68 -5.49 16.16
N GLY A 61 8.40 -4.21 15.85
CA GLY A 61 7.98 -3.23 16.87
C GLY A 61 8.73 -1.90 16.90
N LYS A 62 9.51 -1.58 15.86
CA LYS A 62 10.22 -0.30 15.75
C LYS A 62 10.07 0.31 14.36
N TRP A 63 10.18 1.63 14.28
CA TRP A 63 10.34 2.32 13.01
C TRP A 63 11.75 2.04 12.46
N PHE A 64 11.86 1.96 11.15
CA PHE A 64 13.12 1.71 10.46
C PHE A 64 13.33 2.74 9.36
N VAL A 65 14.44 3.47 9.45
CA VAL A 65 14.85 4.45 8.44
C VAL A 65 15.94 3.83 7.58
N THR A 66 15.68 3.67 6.29
CA THR A 66 16.61 3.04 5.34
C THR A 66 16.65 3.80 4.02
N ARG A 67 17.43 3.29 3.07
CA ARG A 67 17.54 3.80 1.72
C ARG A 67 16.54 3.10 0.82
N ASP A 68 15.86 3.88 -0.03
CA ASP A 68 15.22 3.34 -1.22
C ASP A 68 16.19 3.40 -2.43
N GLY A 69 16.32 2.29 -3.17
CA GLY A 69 17.24 2.20 -4.31
C GLY A 69 16.78 2.97 -5.56
N SER A 70 15.47 3.22 -5.67
CA SER A 70 14.83 3.94 -6.78
C SER A 70 14.85 5.47 -6.58
N LEU A 71 14.97 5.94 -5.34
CA LEU A 71 15.07 7.37 -5.02
C LEU A 71 16.51 7.88 -5.14
N LYS A 72 16.72 8.86 -6.03
CA LYS A 72 18.02 9.52 -6.20
C LYS A 72 17.84 11.02 -6.43
N ARG A 73 18.37 11.83 -5.53
CA ARG A 73 18.44 13.29 -5.68
C ARG A 73 19.84 13.77 -5.32
N PRO A 74 20.34 14.82 -5.98
CA PRO A 74 21.59 15.45 -5.57
C PRO A 74 21.42 16.03 -4.16
N ARG A 75 22.55 16.19 -3.46
CA ARG A 75 22.58 16.95 -2.21
C ARG A 75 22.06 18.38 -2.47
N PRO A 76 21.40 19.03 -1.50
CA PRO A 76 21.27 18.65 -0.10
C PRO A 76 20.11 17.70 0.22
N PHE A 77 19.40 17.16 -0.78
CA PHE A 77 18.25 16.29 -0.51
C PHE A 77 18.68 14.93 0.03
N VAL A 78 17.93 14.45 1.01
CA VAL A 78 18.07 13.12 1.59
C VAL A 78 16.91 12.27 1.08
N CYS A 79 17.26 11.18 0.38
CA CYS A 79 16.30 10.19 -0.09
C CYS A 79 16.26 9.05 0.92
N MET A 80 15.08 8.68 1.42
CA MET A 80 14.92 7.63 2.42
C MET A 80 13.61 6.85 2.21
N GLU A 81 13.60 5.61 2.67
CA GLU A 81 12.38 4.86 2.96
C GLU A 81 12.24 4.76 4.48
N VAL A 82 11.06 5.07 5.00
CA VAL A 82 10.76 4.94 6.43
C VAL A 82 9.63 3.93 6.61
N VAL A 83 9.96 2.81 7.25
CA VAL A 83 9.06 1.68 7.46
C VAL A 83 8.53 1.72 8.89
N SER A 84 7.21 1.64 9.05
CA SER A 84 6.58 1.61 10.37
C SER A 84 6.72 0.24 11.04
N PRO A 85 6.60 0.18 12.38
CA PRO A 85 6.28 -1.07 13.05
C PRO A 85 4.92 -1.61 12.57
N LYS A 86 4.62 -2.86 12.91
CA LYS A 86 3.25 -3.38 12.83
C LYS A 86 2.35 -2.56 13.76
N LEU A 87 1.40 -1.83 13.18
CA LEU A 87 0.34 -1.11 13.86
C LEU A 87 -0.94 -1.95 13.79
N ASP A 88 -1.91 -1.65 14.65
CA ASP A 88 -3.25 -2.19 14.55
C ASP A 88 -4.31 -1.10 14.76
N THR A 89 -5.53 -1.34 14.27
CA THR A 89 -6.63 -0.35 14.33
C THR A 89 -7.26 -0.18 15.71
N THR A 90 -6.82 -0.91 16.74
CA THR A 90 -7.22 -0.69 18.14
C THR A 90 -6.35 0.40 18.80
N LEU A 91 -5.14 0.64 18.27
CA LEU A 91 -4.23 1.68 18.76
C LEU A 91 -4.72 3.10 18.43
N HIS A 92 -4.13 4.10 19.11
CA HIS A 92 -4.26 5.52 18.79
C HIS A 92 -3.44 5.92 17.54
N ILE A 93 -3.75 5.32 16.40
CA ILE A 93 -2.98 5.45 15.14
C ILE A 93 -2.77 6.90 14.70
N THR A 94 -3.71 7.82 14.98
CA THR A 94 -3.55 9.24 14.67
C THR A 94 -2.42 9.87 15.46
N ARG A 95 -2.28 9.53 16.74
CA ARG A 95 -1.21 10.04 17.59
C ARG A 95 0.14 9.48 17.12
N ILE A 96 0.23 8.17 16.89
CA ILE A 96 1.46 7.52 16.41
C ILE A 96 1.97 8.17 15.12
N LEU A 97 1.09 8.39 14.14
CA LEU A 97 1.47 9.02 12.87
C LEU A 97 1.74 10.52 13.02
N SER A 98 1.03 11.22 13.92
CA SER A 98 1.32 12.62 14.24
C SER A 98 2.72 12.78 14.82
N ASP A 99 3.07 11.97 15.81
CA ASP A 99 4.37 12.04 16.48
C ASP A 99 5.51 11.71 15.51
N PHE A 100 5.31 10.74 14.59
CA PHE A 100 6.23 10.46 13.50
C PHE A 100 6.44 11.69 12.58
N TRP A 101 5.35 12.27 12.07
CA TRP A 101 5.43 13.40 11.15
C TRP A 101 5.97 14.66 11.80
N GLU A 102 5.73 14.85 13.09
CA GLU A 102 6.35 15.91 13.88
C GLU A 102 7.86 15.69 14.00
N ALA A 103 8.30 14.47 14.33
CA ALA A 103 9.73 14.12 14.36
C ALA A 103 10.42 14.35 13.00
N MET A 104 9.76 13.96 11.90
CA MET A 104 10.23 14.22 10.54
C MET A 104 10.40 15.72 10.28
N ARG A 105 9.41 16.53 10.67
CA ARG A 105 9.41 17.99 10.42
C ARG A 105 10.32 18.81 11.32
N VAL A 106 10.83 18.24 12.41
CA VAL A 106 11.84 18.92 13.24
C VAL A 106 13.15 19.09 12.46
N HIS A 107 13.55 18.09 11.67
CA HIS A 107 14.85 18.08 10.99
C HIS A 107 14.77 18.16 9.48
N PHE A 108 13.62 17.87 8.90
CA PHE A 108 13.45 17.85 7.47
C PHE A 108 12.24 18.65 7.03
N ASN A 109 12.34 19.24 5.85
CA ASN A 109 11.23 19.67 5.03
C ASN A 109 10.94 18.55 4.01
N PRO A 110 9.90 17.70 4.18
CA PRO A 110 9.50 16.73 3.17
C PRO A 110 9.12 17.43 1.86
N GLN A 111 9.70 16.99 0.76
CA GLN A 111 9.48 17.59 -0.56
C GLN A 111 8.37 16.87 -1.30
N LYS A 112 7.63 17.64 -2.11
CA LYS A 112 6.80 17.04 -3.15
C LYS A 112 7.72 16.52 -4.25
N ASP A 113 7.72 15.21 -4.46
CA ASP A 113 8.49 14.52 -5.46
C ASP A 113 7.69 13.34 -6.05
N SER A 114 7.53 13.32 -7.36
CA SER A 114 6.76 12.30 -8.09
C SER A 114 7.38 10.90 -8.02
N SER A 115 8.66 10.76 -7.67
CA SER A 115 9.26 9.44 -7.46
C SER A 115 8.85 8.82 -6.13
N CYS A 116 8.30 9.58 -5.17
CA CYS A 116 7.90 9.08 -3.87
C CYS A 116 6.52 8.43 -3.89
N GLY A 117 6.43 7.22 -3.35
CA GLY A 117 5.20 6.49 -3.07
C GLY A 117 4.96 6.22 -1.58
N GLY A 118 3.75 5.75 -1.31
CA GLY A 118 3.40 5.22 0.00
C GLY A 118 2.85 3.82 -0.15
N HIS A 119 3.38 2.88 0.63
CA HIS A 119 2.89 1.51 0.66
C HIS A 119 2.11 1.26 1.95
N VAL A 120 1.06 0.44 1.86
CA VAL A 120 0.29 -0.01 3.02
C VAL A 120 0.17 -1.53 2.97
N HIS A 121 0.74 -2.17 3.96
CA HIS A 121 0.67 -3.62 4.18
C HIS A 121 -0.46 -3.92 5.14
N VAL A 122 -1.28 -4.93 4.86
CA VAL A 122 -2.44 -5.25 5.71
C VAL A 122 -2.51 -6.75 5.99
N THR A 123 -2.85 -7.08 7.24
CA THR A 123 -3.30 -8.42 7.65
C THR A 123 -4.53 -8.32 8.55
N PRO A 124 -5.36 -9.37 8.66
CA PRO A 124 -6.41 -9.37 9.67
C PRO A 124 -5.80 -9.57 11.06
N VAL A 125 -6.42 -8.99 12.09
CA VAL A 125 -6.12 -9.37 13.48
C VAL A 125 -6.68 -10.78 13.70
N SER A 126 -5.78 -11.77 13.72
CA SER A 126 -6.09 -13.20 13.83
C SER A 126 -4.91 -13.92 14.47
N LEU A 127 -5.09 -15.16 14.93
CA LEU A 127 -4.04 -15.97 15.58
C LEU A 127 -2.73 -15.98 14.78
N ASN A 128 -2.83 -16.11 13.45
CA ASN A 128 -1.66 -16.19 12.56
C ASN A 128 -1.35 -14.87 11.84
N ASN A 129 -2.10 -13.80 12.12
CA ASN A 129 -2.02 -12.50 11.41
C ASN A 129 -1.99 -12.67 9.88
N LYS A 130 -2.84 -13.54 9.34
CA LYS A 130 -2.90 -13.90 7.91
C LYS A 130 -4.34 -13.97 7.43
N PHE A 131 -4.57 -13.56 6.18
CA PHE A 131 -5.84 -13.85 5.54
C PHE A 131 -5.96 -15.34 5.27
N SER A 132 -7.17 -15.89 5.41
CA SER A 132 -7.43 -17.22 4.88
C SER A 132 -7.30 -17.21 3.36
N PHE A 133 -6.96 -18.34 2.76
CA PHE A 133 -6.86 -18.44 1.31
C PHE A 133 -8.15 -18.04 0.59
N ARG A 134 -9.32 -18.38 1.18
CA ARG A 134 -10.63 -17.91 0.70
C ARG A 134 -10.73 -16.38 0.69
N SER A 135 -10.26 -15.71 1.74
CA SER A 135 -10.23 -14.25 1.80
C SER A 135 -9.26 -13.64 0.79
N LEU A 136 -8.08 -14.25 0.59
CA LEU A 136 -7.10 -13.81 -0.41
C LEU A 136 -7.68 -13.83 -1.82
N LYS A 137 -8.39 -14.90 -2.21
CA LYS A 137 -9.06 -14.98 -3.51
C LYS A 137 -10.10 -13.87 -3.72
N LYS A 138 -10.87 -13.53 -2.68
CA LYS A 138 -11.84 -12.41 -2.75
C LYS A 138 -11.15 -11.06 -2.96
N ILE A 139 -10.06 -10.83 -2.21
CA ILE A 139 -9.25 -9.61 -2.31
C ILE A 139 -8.62 -9.51 -3.70
N ALA A 140 -8.01 -10.60 -4.18
CA ALA A 140 -7.41 -10.69 -5.50
C ALA A 140 -8.40 -10.35 -6.61
N PHE A 141 -9.58 -10.97 -6.60
CA PHE A 141 -10.58 -10.70 -7.63
C PHE A 141 -11.12 -9.26 -7.57
N ALA A 142 -11.39 -8.74 -6.37
CA ALA A 142 -11.82 -7.34 -6.21
C ALA A 142 -10.75 -6.35 -6.69
N ALA A 143 -9.46 -6.66 -6.50
CA ALA A 143 -8.35 -5.84 -7.01
C ALA A 143 -8.38 -5.73 -8.54
N VAL A 144 -8.78 -6.78 -9.25
CA VAL A 144 -8.92 -6.76 -10.72
C VAL A 144 -10.18 -6.01 -11.16
N VAL A 145 -11.33 -6.31 -10.54
CA VAL A 145 -12.62 -5.72 -10.91
C VAL A 145 -12.64 -4.21 -10.68
N TYR A 146 -12.08 -3.74 -9.56
CA TYR A 146 -12.05 -2.33 -9.21
C TYR A 146 -10.77 -1.60 -9.61
N GLU A 147 -9.89 -2.24 -10.36
CA GLU A 147 -8.60 -1.65 -10.73
C GLU A 147 -8.77 -0.30 -11.46
N ASP A 148 -9.72 -0.19 -12.38
CA ASP A 148 -9.98 1.03 -13.14
C ASP A 148 -10.51 2.16 -12.25
N PHE A 149 -11.40 1.82 -11.31
CA PHE A 149 -11.88 2.77 -10.29
C PHE A 149 -10.74 3.26 -9.39
N VAL A 150 -9.85 2.35 -8.99
CA VAL A 150 -8.65 2.73 -8.24
C VAL A 150 -7.74 3.60 -9.11
N ALA A 151 -7.54 3.27 -10.38
CA ALA A 151 -6.74 4.09 -11.30
C ALA A 151 -7.30 5.52 -11.43
N SER A 152 -8.62 5.72 -11.43
CA SER A 152 -9.24 7.06 -11.49
C SER A 152 -8.95 7.93 -10.26
N MET A 153 -8.66 7.34 -9.09
CA MET A 153 -8.34 8.08 -7.86
C MET A 153 -6.83 8.26 -7.61
N LEU A 154 -5.99 7.51 -8.32
CA LEU A 154 -4.54 7.64 -8.20
C LEU A 154 -4.03 8.94 -8.86
N PRO A 155 -3.00 9.59 -8.29
CA PRO A 155 -2.29 10.66 -8.99
C PRO A 155 -1.64 10.14 -10.28
N ALA A 156 -1.53 10.99 -11.32
CA ALA A 156 -0.94 10.62 -12.61
C ALA A 156 0.44 9.94 -12.47
N ALA A 157 1.32 10.52 -11.63
CA ALA A 157 2.65 9.99 -11.35
C ALA A 157 2.66 8.56 -10.77
N ARG A 158 1.56 8.10 -10.14
CA ARG A 158 1.43 6.71 -9.65
C ARG A 158 0.81 5.79 -10.69
N ARG A 159 -0.12 6.28 -11.52
CA ARG A 159 -0.78 5.49 -12.60
C ARG A 159 0.20 4.99 -13.65
N GLU A 160 1.23 5.78 -13.92
CA GLU A 160 2.21 5.53 -14.99
C GLU A 160 3.54 4.98 -14.44
N ASN A 161 3.62 4.70 -13.13
CA ASN A 161 4.86 4.27 -12.50
C ASN A 161 5.13 2.78 -12.74
N GLN A 162 6.28 2.47 -13.34
CA GLN A 162 6.73 1.08 -13.59
C GLN A 162 6.90 0.24 -12.30
N TYR A 163 7.07 0.87 -11.14
CA TYR A 163 7.19 0.19 -9.84
C TYR A 163 5.83 -0.06 -9.17
N CYS A 164 4.74 0.40 -9.78
CA CYS A 164 3.36 0.30 -9.30
C CYS A 164 2.38 0.12 -10.47
N VAL A 165 2.61 -0.87 -11.33
CA VAL A 165 1.73 -1.12 -12.47
C VAL A 165 0.41 -1.75 -12.04
N MET A 166 -0.64 -1.54 -12.82
CA MET A 166 -1.89 -2.29 -12.66
C MET A 166 -1.61 -3.81 -12.72
N ASN A 167 -2.21 -4.60 -11.83
CA ASN A 167 -2.09 -6.05 -11.78
C ASN A 167 -2.45 -6.69 -13.14
N SER A 168 -3.47 -6.20 -13.83
CA SER A 168 -3.86 -6.66 -15.18
C SER A 168 -2.76 -6.45 -16.24
N ARG A 169 -1.78 -5.59 -15.96
CA ARG A 169 -0.63 -5.31 -16.84
C ARG A 169 0.67 -5.94 -16.34
N SER A 170 0.62 -6.77 -15.30
CA SER A 170 1.80 -7.43 -14.76
C SER A 170 2.36 -8.41 -15.81
N VAL A 171 3.56 -8.11 -16.30
CA VAL A 171 4.30 -9.00 -17.21
C VAL A 171 4.55 -10.34 -16.51
N ASP A 172 4.51 -11.43 -17.28
CA ASP A 172 4.67 -12.81 -16.81
C ASP A 172 3.67 -13.24 -15.73
N SER A 173 2.43 -12.72 -15.80
CA SER A 173 1.32 -13.15 -14.93
C SER A 173 0.20 -13.82 -15.72
N GLY A 174 -0.41 -14.84 -15.14
CA GLY A 174 -1.59 -15.49 -15.73
C GLY A 174 -2.78 -14.54 -15.90
N LEU A 175 -2.91 -13.54 -15.02
CA LEU A 175 -3.94 -12.51 -15.11
C LEU A 175 -3.82 -11.68 -16.39
N ARG A 176 -2.59 -11.29 -16.77
CA ARG A 176 -2.35 -10.55 -18.02
C ARG A 176 -2.68 -11.40 -19.24
N GLU A 177 -2.40 -12.71 -19.19
CA GLU A 177 -2.77 -13.64 -20.25
C GLU A 177 -4.29 -13.75 -20.39
N THR A 178 -5.03 -13.92 -19.29
CA THR A 178 -6.50 -13.96 -19.30
C THR A 178 -7.11 -12.64 -19.81
N LEU A 179 -6.46 -11.50 -19.54
CA LEU A 179 -6.94 -10.16 -19.91
C LEU A 179 -6.24 -9.58 -21.15
N LEU A 180 -5.63 -10.41 -22.00
CA LEU A 180 -4.84 -9.96 -23.17
C LEU A 180 -5.63 -9.02 -24.09
N TYR A 181 -6.93 -9.29 -24.26
CA TYR A 181 -7.85 -8.50 -25.11
C TYR A 181 -8.65 -7.45 -24.34
N GLY A 182 -8.21 -7.12 -23.13
CA GLY A 182 -8.85 -6.13 -22.26
C GLY A 182 -9.95 -6.71 -21.36
N LYS A 183 -10.52 -5.83 -20.53
CA LYS A 183 -11.56 -6.20 -19.57
C LYS A 183 -12.95 -6.08 -20.17
N THR A 184 -13.66 -7.19 -20.10
CA THR A 184 -15.09 -7.34 -20.34
C THR A 184 -15.71 -8.15 -19.20
N THR A 185 -17.04 -8.11 -19.06
CA THR A 185 -17.75 -8.98 -18.10
C THR A 185 -17.38 -10.45 -18.30
N ALA A 186 -17.30 -10.92 -19.55
CA ALA A 186 -16.90 -12.31 -19.86
C ALA A 186 -15.46 -12.62 -19.42
N SER A 187 -14.49 -11.76 -19.74
CA SER A 187 -13.10 -11.96 -19.32
C SER A 187 -12.95 -11.96 -17.79
N LEU A 188 -13.71 -11.13 -17.06
CA LEU A 188 -13.66 -11.09 -15.61
C LEU A 188 -14.35 -12.31 -14.97
N LEU A 189 -15.37 -12.88 -15.62
CA LEU A 189 -15.90 -14.19 -15.21
C LEU A 189 -14.85 -15.29 -15.39
N GLN A 190 -14.04 -15.24 -16.46
CA GLN A 190 -12.90 -16.15 -16.63
C GLN A 190 -11.86 -15.94 -15.53
N VAL A 191 -11.48 -14.69 -15.22
CA VAL A 191 -10.57 -14.39 -14.10
C VAL A 191 -11.12 -14.94 -12.78
N ALA A 192 -12.43 -14.82 -12.53
CA ALA A 192 -13.05 -15.40 -11.34
C ALA A 192 -12.92 -16.93 -11.30
N ALA A 193 -13.10 -17.61 -12.44
CA ALA A 193 -12.93 -19.05 -12.55
C ALA A 193 -11.46 -19.47 -12.32
N ASP A 194 -10.51 -18.75 -12.92
CA ASP A 194 -9.09 -18.99 -12.75
C ASP A 194 -8.65 -18.81 -11.29
N ILE A 195 -9.07 -17.72 -10.63
CA ILE A 195 -8.79 -17.50 -9.20
C ILE A 195 -9.41 -18.60 -8.33
N LYS A 196 -10.63 -19.06 -8.65
CA LYS A 196 -11.27 -20.17 -7.93
C LYS A 196 -10.47 -21.46 -8.07
N SER A 197 -9.90 -21.76 -9.24
CA SER A 197 -9.17 -23.00 -9.50
C SER A 197 -7.81 -23.08 -8.81
N LYS A 198 -7.20 -21.95 -8.41
CA LYS A 198 -5.92 -21.96 -7.68
C LYS A 198 -6.03 -22.67 -6.33
N THR A 199 -5.11 -23.57 -6.01
CA THR A 199 -5.17 -24.38 -4.78
C THR A 199 -4.21 -23.90 -3.70
N THR A 200 -3.17 -23.15 -4.06
CA THR A 200 -2.18 -22.60 -3.11
C THR A 200 -2.01 -21.08 -3.21
N GLU A 201 -1.47 -20.46 -2.15
CA GLU A 201 -1.09 -19.05 -2.17
C GLU A 201 -0.06 -18.71 -3.25
N THR A 202 0.85 -19.65 -3.54
CA THR A 202 1.89 -19.49 -4.58
C THR A 202 1.26 -19.45 -5.98
N ASP A 203 0.29 -20.32 -6.26
CA ASP A 203 -0.42 -20.31 -7.55
C ASP A 203 -1.24 -19.03 -7.72
N LEU A 204 -1.85 -18.53 -6.64
CA LEU A 204 -2.56 -17.25 -6.65
C LEU A 204 -1.60 -16.08 -6.92
N TYR A 205 -0.41 -16.09 -6.32
CA TYR A 205 0.61 -15.08 -6.57
C TYR A 205 1.03 -15.04 -8.04
N PHE A 206 1.45 -16.18 -8.61
CA PHE A 206 1.90 -16.23 -10.00
C PHE A 206 0.78 -15.90 -11.01
N TYR A 207 -0.46 -16.22 -10.65
CA TYR A 207 -1.60 -15.77 -11.44
C TYR A 207 -1.75 -14.24 -11.38
N MET A 208 -1.70 -13.63 -10.20
CA MET A 208 -1.97 -12.20 -10.01
C MET A 208 -0.83 -11.27 -10.46
N GLN A 209 0.41 -11.77 -10.51
CA GLN A 209 1.59 -10.96 -10.81
C GLN A 209 2.81 -11.82 -11.18
N GLY A 210 3.66 -11.32 -12.08
CA GLY A 210 4.97 -11.93 -12.37
C GLY A 210 6.11 -11.40 -11.48
N ASN A 211 5.96 -10.19 -10.94
CA ASN A 211 6.95 -9.58 -10.04
C ASN A 211 6.29 -8.66 -9.00
N ARG A 212 7.07 -8.03 -8.12
CA ARG A 212 6.56 -7.18 -7.01
C ARG A 212 6.02 -5.82 -7.42
N TYR A 213 6.30 -5.35 -8.64
CA TYR A 213 6.07 -3.98 -9.10
C TYR A 213 4.63 -3.72 -9.53
N VAL A 214 3.66 -4.27 -8.80
CA VAL A 214 2.22 -4.16 -9.07
C VAL A 214 1.51 -3.33 -8.00
N LEU A 215 0.32 -2.81 -8.33
CA LEU A 215 -0.51 -1.97 -7.47
C LEU A 215 -0.96 -2.70 -6.20
N TRP A 216 -1.46 -3.93 -6.34
CA TRP A 216 -1.74 -4.83 -5.24
C TRP A 216 -0.74 -5.99 -5.26
N ASN A 217 0.24 -5.95 -4.37
CA ASN A 217 1.30 -6.93 -4.27
C ASN A 217 0.94 -8.03 -3.25
N PHE A 218 0.96 -9.27 -3.75
CA PHE A 218 0.68 -10.51 -3.03
C PHE A 218 1.95 -11.28 -2.67
N GLN A 219 3.16 -10.79 -2.97
CA GLN A 219 4.41 -11.53 -2.69
C GLN A 219 4.56 -11.96 -1.21
N ASN A 220 3.92 -11.23 -0.30
CA ASN A 220 4.06 -11.41 1.13
C ASN A 220 3.10 -12.45 1.74
N ILE A 221 2.22 -13.09 0.94
CA ILE A 221 1.20 -14.04 1.44
C ILE A 221 1.74 -15.47 1.66
N PHE A 222 2.92 -15.80 1.13
CA PHE A 222 3.58 -17.10 1.32
C PHE A 222 5.06 -16.92 1.72
N PRO A 223 5.73 -17.97 2.26
CA PRO A 223 7.13 -17.91 2.63
C PRO A 223 8.05 -17.52 1.47
N ASN A 224 8.94 -16.56 1.72
CA ASN A 224 9.99 -16.23 0.76
C ASN A 224 10.89 -17.46 0.54
N PRO A 225 11.14 -17.88 -0.71
CA PRO A 225 11.93 -19.09 -0.97
C PRO A 225 13.36 -19.07 -0.42
N ARG A 226 13.96 -17.88 -0.28
CA ARG A 226 15.34 -17.73 0.23
C ARG A 226 15.42 -17.68 1.75
N THR A 227 14.44 -17.04 2.40
CA THR A 227 14.51 -16.79 3.85
C THR A 227 13.54 -17.61 4.67
N GLY A 228 12.57 -18.28 4.04
CA GLY A 228 11.45 -18.97 4.70
C GLY A 228 10.49 -18.05 5.46
N ARG A 229 10.73 -16.73 5.48
CA ARG A 229 9.91 -15.77 6.23
C ARG A 229 8.68 -15.32 5.43
N CYS A 230 7.57 -15.11 6.12
CA CYS A 230 6.30 -14.65 5.53
C CYS A 230 5.63 -13.66 6.48
N THR A 231 5.36 -12.43 6.04
CA THR A 231 4.62 -11.45 6.84
C THR A 231 3.11 -11.64 6.75
N GLY A 232 2.62 -12.32 5.71
CA GLY A 232 1.21 -12.61 5.50
C GLY A 232 0.40 -11.46 4.89
N THR A 233 1.06 -10.36 4.54
CA THR A 233 0.40 -9.10 4.17
C THR A 233 -0.07 -9.10 2.71
N VAL A 234 -1.20 -8.45 2.46
CA VAL A 234 -1.49 -7.88 1.13
C VAL A 234 -0.99 -6.44 1.15
N GLU A 235 -0.22 -6.04 0.15
CA GLU A 235 0.43 -4.73 0.06
C GLU A 235 -0.22 -3.90 -1.05
N PHE A 236 -0.66 -2.69 -0.71
CA PHE A 236 -1.08 -1.69 -1.68
C PHE A 236 0.08 -0.70 -1.91
N ARG A 237 0.49 -0.54 -3.17
CA ARG A 237 1.62 0.31 -3.56
C ARG A 237 1.21 1.61 -4.25
N GLY A 238 -0.08 1.86 -4.38
CA GLY A 238 -0.62 3.02 -5.10
C GLY A 238 -0.68 4.30 -4.30
N GLY A 239 -0.31 4.30 -3.01
CA GLY A 239 -0.29 5.51 -2.21
C GLY A 239 0.58 6.57 -2.89
N ASN A 240 0.12 7.82 -2.86
CA ASN A 240 0.93 8.92 -3.33
C ASN A 240 2.11 9.15 -2.35
N GLN A 241 2.89 10.20 -2.59
CA GLN A 241 3.84 10.70 -1.62
C GLN A 241 3.15 11.03 -0.28
N PHE A 242 3.49 10.30 0.77
CA PHE A 242 3.02 10.67 2.10
C PHE A 242 3.84 11.87 2.58
N LEU A 243 3.18 12.98 2.89
CA LEU A 243 3.85 14.22 3.33
C LEU A 243 3.44 14.66 4.74
N ASN A 244 2.39 14.07 5.29
CA ASN A 244 1.83 14.41 6.58
C ASN A 244 0.85 13.31 7.04
N SER A 245 0.45 13.38 8.31
CA SER A 245 -0.40 12.37 8.94
C SER A 245 -1.76 12.24 8.26
N LYS A 246 -2.32 13.35 7.74
CA LYS A 246 -3.63 13.35 7.08
C LYS A 246 -3.59 12.55 5.78
N GLY A 247 -2.55 12.73 4.97
CA GLY A 247 -2.33 11.97 3.75
C GLY A 247 -2.10 10.49 4.01
N THR A 248 -1.16 10.19 4.91
CA THR A 248 -0.89 8.81 5.33
C THR A 248 -2.16 8.11 5.82
N LEU A 249 -2.94 8.74 6.71
CA LEU A 249 -4.18 8.16 7.23
C LEU A 249 -5.26 8.00 6.17
N ALA A 250 -5.33 8.88 5.16
CA ALA A 250 -6.28 8.74 4.07
C ALA A 250 -6.00 7.48 3.24
N TRP A 251 -4.74 7.21 2.90
CA TRP A 251 -4.36 6.01 2.16
C TRP A 251 -4.48 4.74 3.00
N VAL A 252 -4.10 4.77 4.28
CA VAL A 252 -4.38 3.64 5.19
C VAL A 252 -5.89 3.36 5.27
N ALA A 253 -6.71 4.40 5.42
CA ALA A 253 -8.16 4.26 5.44
C ALA A 253 -8.73 3.69 4.14
N PHE A 254 -8.17 4.10 3.00
CA PHE A 254 -8.56 3.59 1.68
C PHE A 254 -8.28 2.09 1.60
N VAL A 255 -7.05 1.66 1.92
CA VAL A 255 -6.65 0.25 1.80
C VAL A 255 -7.46 -0.63 2.75
N LEU A 256 -7.63 -0.21 4.01
CA LEU A 256 -8.46 -0.96 4.97
C LEU A 256 -9.95 -0.99 4.56
N GLY A 257 -10.45 0.10 4.00
CA GLY A 257 -11.80 0.18 3.43
C GLY A 257 -11.99 -0.74 2.24
N PHE A 258 -11.03 -0.75 1.31
CA PHE A 258 -11.00 -1.60 0.13
C PHE A 258 -11.01 -3.08 0.50
N ILE A 259 -10.10 -3.50 1.39
CA ILE A 259 -10.04 -4.90 1.88
C ILE A 259 -11.35 -5.28 2.55
N THR A 260 -11.93 -4.40 3.36
CA THR A 260 -13.23 -4.65 4.00
C THR A 260 -14.34 -4.84 2.95
N LEU A 261 -14.37 -3.97 1.94
CA LEU A 261 -15.36 -4.02 0.86
C LEU A 261 -15.23 -5.31 0.05
N ALA A 262 -14.03 -5.65 -0.39
CA ALA A 262 -13.74 -6.88 -1.14
C ALA A 262 -14.24 -8.14 -0.43
N LEU A 263 -14.05 -8.21 0.89
CA LEU A 263 -14.50 -9.34 1.70
C LEU A 263 -16.04 -9.39 1.86
N GLN A 264 -16.70 -8.23 1.90
CA GLN A 264 -18.16 -8.12 2.09
C GLN A 264 -18.93 -8.41 0.80
N GLU A 265 -18.46 -7.87 -0.31
CA GLU A 265 -19.17 -7.97 -1.59
C GLU A 265 -19.00 -9.33 -2.21
N ASP A 266 -17.86 -9.98 -1.94
CA ASP A 266 -17.60 -11.34 -2.40
C ASP A 266 -17.81 -11.46 -3.92
N LEU A 267 -17.25 -10.50 -4.66
CA LEU A 267 -17.37 -10.41 -6.11
C LEU A 267 -16.97 -11.73 -6.79
N LEU A 268 -16.07 -12.51 -6.17
CA LEU A 268 -15.67 -13.81 -6.67
C LEU A 268 -16.89 -14.73 -6.93
N HIS A 269 -17.94 -14.61 -6.13
CA HIS A 269 -19.18 -15.39 -6.27
C HIS A 269 -20.38 -14.56 -6.75
N LYS A 270 -20.34 -13.23 -6.62
CA LYS A 270 -21.49 -12.34 -6.87
C LYS A 270 -21.29 -11.36 -8.02
N PHE A 271 -20.16 -11.41 -8.70
CA PHE A 271 -19.89 -10.51 -9.82
C PHE A 271 -20.85 -10.79 -10.98
N SER A 272 -21.45 -9.72 -11.48
CA SER A 272 -22.46 -9.76 -12.53
C SER A 272 -22.11 -8.90 -13.73
N ASN A 273 -21.48 -7.74 -13.51
CA ASN A 273 -21.17 -6.81 -14.58
C ASN A 273 -19.89 -5.99 -14.33
N TYR A 274 -19.24 -5.61 -15.43
CA TYR A 274 -18.14 -4.67 -15.49
C TYR A 274 -18.59 -3.34 -16.11
N THR A 275 -18.15 -2.23 -15.54
CA THR A 275 -18.35 -0.89 -16.12
C THR A 275 -17.01 -0.38 -16.62
N SER A 276 -16.84 -0.34 -17.94
CA SER A 276 -15.60 0.14 -18.59
C SER A 276 -15.40 1.64 -18.38
N PRO A 277 -14.15 2.16 -18.32
CA PRO A 277 -13.87 3.60 -18.37
C PRO A 277 -14.49 4.36 -19.55
N THR A 278 -14.82 3.66 -20.63
CA THR A 278 -15.48 4.22 -21.82
C THR A 278 -17.01 4.18 -21.75
N ASP A 279 -17.58 3.58 -20.71
CA ASP A 279 -19.03 3.47 -20.51
C ASP A 279 -19.59 4.83 -20.01
N PRO A 280 -20.70 5.35 -20.58
CA PRO A 280 -21.32 6.60 -20.12
C PRO A 280 -21.70 6.59 -18.62
N GLY A 281 -21.98 5.42 -18.05
CA GLY A 281 -22.30 5.23 -16.63
C GLY A 281 -21.09 5.07 -15.71
N TYR A 282 -19.86 5.14 -16.24
CA TYR A 282 -18.63 4.89 -15.47
C TYR A 282 -18.49 5.82 -14.26
N GLU A 283 -18.71 7.13 -14.44
CA GLU A 283 -18.57 8.10 -13.36
C GLU A 283 -19.58 7.84 -12.24
N ALA A 284 -20.84 7.56 -12.58
CA ALA A 284 -21.86 7.24 -11.59
C ALA A 284 -21.53 5.94 -10.82
N ALA A 285 -21.01 4.93 -11.53
CA ALA A 285 -20.58 3.68 -10.91
C ALA A 285 -19.37 3.87 -9.97
N LEU A 286 -18.41 4.72 -10.36
CA LEU A 286 -17.24 5.09 -9.56
C LEU A 286 -17.64 5.85 -8.28
N GLU A 287 -18.55 6.81 -8.38
CA GLU A 287 -19.07 7.52 -7.22
C GLU A 287 -19.81 6.61 -6.23
N GLU A 288 -20.63 5.69 -6.75
CA GLU A 288 -21.33 4.72 -5.90
C GLU A 288 -20.36 3.72 -5.26
N TRP A 289 -19.36 3.24 -6.01
CA TRP A 289 -18.27 2.44 -5.45
C TRP A 289 -17.54 3.18 -4.32
N TRP A 290 -17.23 4.46 -4.51
CA TRP A 290 -16.57 5.26 -3.47
C TRP A 290 -17.42 5.38 -2.21
N LYS A 291 -18.74 5.60 -2.34
CA LYS A 291 -19.68 5.60 -1.21
C LYS A 291 -19.68 4.26 -0.48
N ARG A 292 -19.69 3.14 -1.20
CA ARG A 292 -19.60 1.78 -0.62
C ARG A 292 -18.26 1.57 0.10
N LEU A 293 -17.14 1.99 -0.49
CA LEU A 293 -15.81 1.93 0.13
C LEU A 293 -15.75 2.74 1.43
N ARG A 294 -16.28 3.97 1.43
CA ARG A 294 -16.37 4.82 2.65
C ARG A 294 -17.21 4.15 3.74
N ARG A 295 -18.33 3.49 3.37
CA ARG A 295 -19.15 2.71 4.30
C ARG A 295 -18.39 1.51 4.85
N ALA A 296 -17.63 0.80 4.02
CA ALA A 296 -16.78 -0.32 4.44
C ALA A 296 -15.70 0.14 5.43
N ALA A 297 -15.02 1.26 5.16
CA ALA A 297 -14.03 1.86 6.06
C ALA A 297 -14.61 2.27 7.43
N LYS A 298 -15.93 2.47 7.56
CA LYS A 298 -16.58 2.70 8.86
C LYS A 298 -16.43 1.49 9.79
N LYS A 299 -16.36 0.27 9.24
CA LYS A 299 -16.23 -0.97 10.03
C LYS A 299 -14.90 -1.06 10.78
N SER A 300 -13.86 -0.37 10.33
CA SER A 300 -12.56 -0.25 11.00
C SER A 300 -12.31 1.13 11.63
N ARG A 301 -13.37 1.95 11.79
CA ARG A 301 -13.29 3.34 12.31
C ARG A 301 -12.41 4.28 11.46
N MET A 302 -12.17 3.94 10.19
CA MET A 302 -11.29 4.68 9.29
C MET A 302 -11.99 5.66 8.35
N ARG A 303 -13.33 5.58 8.21
CA ARG A 303 -14.11 6.44 7.29
C ARG A 303 -13.77 7.93 7.40
N ARG A 304 -13.53 8.43 8.62
CA ARG A 304 -13.28 9.87 8.87
C ARG A 304 -12.04 10.43 8.18
N TYR A 305 -11.09 9.57 7.80
CA TYR A 305 -9.87 9.98 7.10
C TYR A 305 -10.03 10.02 5.58
N LEU A 306 -11.11 9.43 5.05
CA LEU A 306 -11.41 9.49 3.63
C LEU A 306 -12.11 10.82 3.28
N PRO A 307 -11.79 11.45 2.15
CA PRO A 307 -12.55 12.57 1.63
C PRO A 307 -13.92 12.13 1.07
N GLU A 308 -14.94 12.99 1.14
CA GLU A 308 -16.25 12.69 0.55
C GLU A 308 -16.14 12.41 -0.96
N ASP A 309 -15.31 13.18 -1.67
CA ASP A 309 -15.01 13.01 -3.09
C ASP A 309 -13.69 12.24 -3.28
N TYR A 310 -13.72 11.18 -4.09
CA TYR A 310 -12.56 10.33 -4.38
C TYR A 310 -11.42 11.11 -5.06
N ARG A 311 -11.72 12.14 -5.85
CA ARG A 311 -10.72 12.93 -6.58
C ARG A 311 -9.72 13.59 -5.65
N LYS A 312 -10.15 13.92 -4.43
CA LYS A 312 -9.26 14.50 -3.41
C LYS A 312 -8.14 13.55 -2.99
N MET A 313 -8.27 12.25 -3.20
CA MET A 313 -7.21 11.27 -2.89
C MET A 313 -5.93 11.52 -3.69
N GLN A 314 -6.02 12.09 -4.90
CA GLN A 314 -4.85 12.44 -5.73
C GLN A 314 -3.88 13.40 -5.02
N THR A 315 -4.39 14.21 -4.09
CA THR A 315 -3.61 15.22 -3.35
C THR A 315 -3.49 14.91 -1.85
N ARG A 316 -4.07 13.80 -1.39
CA ARG A 316 -4.07 13.41 0.03
C ARG A 316 -2.76 12.79 0.41
#